data_AF-A0A847EU19-F1
#
_entry.id   AF-A0A847EU19-F1
#
_cell.length_a   1.000
_cell.length_b   1.000
_cell.length_c   1.000
_cell.angle_alpha   90.00
_cell.angle_beta   90.00
_cell.angle_gamma   90.00
#
_symmetry.space_group_name_H-M   'P 1'
#
loop_
_entity.id
_entity.type
_entity.pdbx_description
1 polymer ?
#
loop_
_entity_poly.entity_id
_entity_poly.type
_entity_poly.pdbx_seq_one_letter_code
_entity_poly.pdbx_strand_id
1 'polypeptide(L)' 'HAVEHPHGGGEGKGVIGTAKDIWGNRIGTRTRKNKRTERLIIKRRRSPQRPFAKK' A
#
# COMPACT_ATOMS: atom_id res chain seq x y z
N HIS A 1 -2.88 -20.11 -10.01
CA HIS A 1 -2.87 -18.92 -10.91
C HIS A 1 -3.74 -17.75 -10.44
N ALA A 2 -5.05 -17.90 -10.16
CA ALA A 2 -5.86 -16.87 -9.45
C ALA A 2 -5.80 -16.98 -7.92
N VAL A 3 -5.49 -18.19 -7.43
CA VAL A 3 -5.47 -18.54 -6.00
C VAL A 3 -4.18 -18.11 -5.29
N GLU A 4 -3.11 -17.82 -6.03
CA GLU A 4 -1.77 -17.53 -5.47
C GLU A 4 -1.46 -16.04 -5.34
N HIS A 5 -2.09 -15.18 -6.15
CA HIS A 5 -1.87 -13.74 -6.12
C HIS A 5 -3.16 -12.98 -6.45
N PRO A 6 -3.44 -11.85 -5.78
CA PRO A 6 -4.64 -11.04 -6.00
C PRO A 6 -4.71 -10.34 -7.37
N HIS A 7 -3.70 -10.53 -8.23
CA HIS A 7 -3.66 -10.11 -9.64
C HIS A 7 -3.79 -11.28 -10.61
N GLY A 8 -4.07 -12.48 -10.09
CA GLY A 8 -4.13 -13.69 -10.88
C GLY A 8 -5.45 -13.81 -11.64
N GLY A 9 -5.37 -13.71 -12.97
CA GLY A 9 -6.48 -13.99 -13.89
C GLY A 9 -6.89 -12.78 -14.70
N GLY A 10 -6.72 -12.86 -16.02
CA GLY A 10 -7.11 -11.86 -17.02
C GLY A 10 -6.59 -12.29 -18.39
N GLU A 11 -7.36 -12.11 -19.46
CA GLU A 11 -6.87 -12.37 -20.81
C GLU A 11 -5.83 -11.30 -21.20
N GLY A 12 -4.60 -11.72 -21.51
CA GLY A 12 -3.49 -10.84 -21.89
C GLY A 12 -2.68 -10.25 -20.71
N LYS A 13 -1.69 -9.39 -21.01
CA LYS A 13 -0.92 -8.62 -20.00
C LYS A 13 -1.75 -7.41 -19.54
N GLY A 14 -2.72 -7.63 -18.65
CA GLY A 14 -3.51 -6.57 -18.02
C GLY A 14 -3.09 -6.31 -16.57
N VAL A 15 -2.93 -5.04 -16.18
CA VAL A 15 -2.86 -4.65 -14.76
C VAL A 15 -4.29 -4.60 -14.21
N ILE A 16 -4.62 -5.50 -13.29
CA ILE A 16 -5.98 -5.58 -12.73
C ILE A 16 -6.02 -4.80 -11.42
N GLY A 17 -6.75 -3.67 -11.44
CA GLY A 17 -7.01 -2.88 -10.25
C GLY A 17 -5.76 -2.24 -9.65
N THR A 18 -5.79 -2.07 -8.32
CA THR A 18 -4.75 -1.31 -7.60
C THR A 18 -3.64 -2.22 -7.09
N ALA A 19 -2.39 -1.75 -7.10
CA ALA A 19 -1.23 -2.52 -6.64
C ALA A 19 -1.44 -3.09 -5.23
N LYS A 20 -1.28 -4.41 -5.11
CA LYS A 20 -1.45 -5.20 -3.89
C LYS A 20 -0.26 -6.14 -3.75
N ASP A 21 0.10 -6.47 -2.52
CA ASP A 21 1.05 -7.54 -2.25
C ASP A 21 0.42 -8.92 -2.50
N ILE A 22 1.19 -9.97 -2.30
CA ILE A 22 0.75 -11.34 -2.58
C ILE A 22 -0.37 -11.83 -1.63
N TRP A 23 -0.58 -11.14 -0.51
CA TRP A 23 -1.62 -11.44 0.48
C TRP A 23 -2.83 -10.50 0.39
N GLY A 24 -2.86 -9.59 -0.60
CA GLY A 24 -3.98 -8.68 -0.84
C GLY A 24 -3.88 -7.33 -0.15
N ASN A 25 -2.82 -7.02 0.60
CA ASN A 25 -2.64 -5.72 1.22
C ASN A 25 -2.23 -4.68 0.16
N ARG A 26 -2.82 -3.47 0.27
CA ARG A 26 -2.56 -2.39 -0.68
C ARG A 26 -1.16 -1.80 -0.52
N ILE A 27 -0.38 -1.80 -1.60
CA ILE A 27 0.95 -1.19 -1.64
C ILE A 27 0.81 0.35 -1.67
N GLY A 28 1.75 1.05 -1.02
CA GLY A 28 1.79 2.52 -0.99
C GLY A 28 0.94 3.16 0.11
N THR A 29 0.33 2.36 0.99
CA THR A 29 -0.41 2.84 2.17
C THR A 29 0.42 2.71 3.45
N ARG A 30 0.11 3.52 4.47
CA ARG A 30 0.77 3.40 5.79
C ARG A 30 0.20 2.19 6.52
N THR A 31 1.06 1.26 6.93
CA THR A 31 0.68 0.01 7.59
C THR A 31 0.75 0.07 9.13
N ARG A 32 1.44 1.05 9.72
CA ARG A 32 1.54 1.21 11.19
C ARG A 32 0.21 1.68 11.79
N LYS A 33 -0.34 0.90 12.73
CA LYS A 33 -1.61 1.17 13.44
C LYS A 33 -1.55 1.12 14.98
N ASN A 34 -0.35 1.14 15.57
CA ASN A 34 -0.19 1.01 17.03
C ASN A 34 -0.47 2.33 17.77
N LYS A 35 -1.62 2.38 18.45
CA LYS A 35 -2.10 3.54 19.23
C LYS A 35 -1.27 3.85 20.48
N ARG A 36 -0.70 2.84 21.16
CA ARG A 36 0.03 3.01 22.43
C ARG A 36 1.26 3.90 22.27
N THR A 37 1.97 3.73 21.16
CA THR A 37 3.21 4.47 20.88
C THR A 37 3.00 5.64 19.93
N GLU A 38 1.81 5.80 19.35
CA GLU A 38 1.50 6.87 18.39
C GLU A 38 1.62 8.26 19.02
N ARG A 39 1.23 8.41 20.29
CA ARG A 39 1.31 9.67 21.04
C ARG A 39 2.75 10.13 21.29
N LEU A 40 3.71 9.21 21.24
CA LEU A 40 5.13 9.48 21.49
C LEU A 40 5.86 9.97 20.22
N ILE A 41 5.20 9.98 19.07
CA ILE A 41 5.82 10.33 17.78
C ILE A 41 5.70 11.84 17.54
N ILE A 42 6.82 12.56 17.68
CA ILE A 42 6.89 14.01 17.45
C ILE A 42 6.87 14.35 15.94
N LYS A 43 7.62 13.60 15.12
CA LYS A 43 7.71 13.81 13.66
C LYS A 43 7.71 12.49 12.90
N ARG A 44 7.07 12.48 11.74
CA ARG A 44 7.06 11.34 10.81
C ARG A 44 7.80 11.70 9.52
N ARG A 45 8.42 10.71 8.90
CA ARG A 45 9.01 10.87 7.56
C ARG A 45 7.91 11.29 6.55
N ARG A 46 8.18 12.36 5.80
CA ARG A 46 7.35 12.73 4.64
C ARG A 46 7.67 11.73 3.53
N SER A 47 6.64 11.05 3.02
CA SER A 47 6.81 10.20 1.83
C SER A 47 6.68 11.11 0.60
N PRO A 48 7.63 11.06 -0.34
CA PRO A 48 7.57 11.84 -1.58
C PRO A 48 6.38 11.44 -2.46
N GLN A 49 5.78 10.27 -2.21
CA GLN A 49 4.66 9.73 -2.98
C GLN A 49 3.29 10.36 -2.65
N ARG A 50 3.18 11.28 -1.69
CA ARG A 50 1.88 11.92 -1.38
C ARG A 50 1.64 13.06 -2.38
N PRO A 51 0.47 13.13 -3.04
CA PRO A 51 0.17 14.20 -4.01
C PRO A 51 0.22 15.60 -3.37
N PHE A 52 -0.03 15.70 -2.06
CA PHE A 52 0.00 16.96 -1.29
C PHE A 52 1.33 17.24 -0.58
N ALA A 53 2.37 16.40 -0.76
CA ALA A 53 3.67 16.58 -0.11
C ALA A 53 4.64 17.48 -0.90
N LYS A 54 4.24 17.94 -2.09
CA LYS A 54 4.91 19.04 -2.80
C LYS A 54 4.29 20.37 -2.35
N LYS A 55 4.81 20.92 -1.26
CA LYS A 55 4.80 22.36 -0.99
C LYS A 55 6.05 22.67 -0.16
#